data_AF-A0A484AXL9-F1
#
_entry.id   AF-A0A484AXL9-F1
#
_cell.length_a   1.000
_cell.length_b   1.000
_cell.length_c   1.000
_cell.angle_alpha   90.00
_cell.angle_beta   90.00
_cell.angle_gamma   90.00
#
_symmetry.space_group_name_H-M   'P 1'
#
loop_
_entity.id
_entity.type
_entity.pdbx_description
1 polymer ?
#
loop_
_entity_poly.entity_id
_entity_poly.type
_entity_poly.pdbx_seq_one_letter_code
_entity_poly.pdbx_strand_id
1 'polypeptide(L)'
;MLRQVFRCGSRRSYSYKSVRRPNLGALSGNVQLEQSQKPKQPPGANARPNGNLAKQLAAKIQATGPITVAEYMREVLTNPKVGYYMNRDVFGREGDFITSPEISQIFGELVGIWLMNEWQKLGSPSPFQLVELGPGRGTLARDVLKVLSKFKSGAQFTMHMVEISPYLSQTQAQRFCYKHEVLAEGEQLPHYQVGTTATGTQVFWHRRLEDVPAGFSLVLAHEFFDALPVHKLQLIDGQWQEVLIDVDTKSTTADFRYVLSKAQTPVSQLFKPLPQEQRTCLEYSLEAERHVGLLAERLEQHGGIALIMDYGHFGDKTDTFRGFKQHALHEPLLAPGTADLTVDVDFRHLKHVAEMRSHIHCCGPVQQGDFLRNMQGEVRLQQLLAHALPENQSIIRSGYQMLTDPNQMGSRFKFLAMFPGVVAAHLEKYPVAGFG
;
A
#
# COMPACT_ATOMS: atom_id res chain seq x y z
N MET A 1 45.67 38.31 -4.23
CA MET A 1 44.79 38.19 -3.05
C MET A 1 43.42 37.61 -3.46
N LEU A 2 43.39 36.46 -4.15
CA LEU A 2 42.17 35.88 -4.75
C LEU A 2 42.34 34.36 -5.02
N ARG A 3 42.97 33.64 -4.08
CA ARG A 3 43.14 32.16 -4.16
C ARG A 3 42.87 31.43 -2.83
N GLN A 4 42.23 32.07 -1.85
CA GLN A 4 42.00 31.50 -0.51
C GLN A 4 40.53 31.35 -0.09
N VAL A 5 39.54 31.64 -0.95
CA VAL A 5 38.11 31.64 -0.56
C VAL A 5 37.35 30.35 -0.94
N PHE A 6 37.95 29.42 -1.70
CA PHE A 6 37.26 28.18 -2.15
C PHE A 6 37.66 26.88 -1.44
N ARG A 7 38.16 26.95 -0.21
CA ARG A 7 38.33 25.77 0.67
C ARG A 7 37.39 25.83 1.87
N CYS A 8 36.09 25.90 1.62
CA CYS A 8 35.08 25.60 2.63
C CYS A 8 34.26 24.39 2.19
N GLY A 9 34.90 23.23 2.26
CA GLY A 9 34.26 21.93 2.15
C GLY A 9 34.80 21.07 3.29
N SER A 10 34.51 21.44 4.54
CA SER A 10 34.82 20.58 5.68
C SER A 10 34.10 19.25 5.46
N ARG A 11 34.84 18.16 5.30
CA ARG A 11 34.28 16.81 5.45
C ARG A 11 33.53 16.79 6.77
N ARG A 12 32.22 16.49 6.74
CA ARG A 12 31.39 16.39 7.94
C ARG A 12 32.07 15.46 8.94
N SER A 13 32.43 15.98 10.12
CA SER A 13 32.95 15.19 11.24
C SER A 13 31.84 14.70 12.18
N TYR A 14 30.57 14.88 11.80
CA TYR A 14 29.44 14.47 12.63
C TYR A 14 29.28 12.95 12.60
N SER A 15 29.77 12.30 13.65
CA SER A 15 29.51 10.87 13.89
C SER A 15 28.06 10.68 14.33
N TYR A 16 27.25 10.01 13.50
CA TYR A 16 25.99 9.42 13.91
C TYR A 16 26.24 7.97 14.36
N LYS A 17 25.55 7.54 15.40
CA LYS A 17 25.63 6.16 15.87
C LYS A 17 24.99 5.26 14.82
N SER A 18 25.81 4.46 14.14
CA SER A 18 25.31 3.41 13.26
C SER A 18 24.48 2.44 14.09
N VAL A 19 23.28 2.14 13.62
CA VAL A 19 22.43 1.13 14.23
C VAL A 19 22.34 -0.03 13.26
N ARG A 20 22.33 -1.25 13.79
CA ARG A 20 21.91 -2.39 12.97
C ARG A 20 20.44 -2.17 12.61
N ARG A 21 20.01 -2.67 11.46
CA ARG A 21 18.59 -2.75 11.13
C ARG A 21 17.85 -3.31 12.36
N PRO A 22 16.79 -2.65 12.89
CA PRO A 22 16.08 -3.06 14.10
C PRO A 22 15.41 -4.46 14.00
N ASN A 23 16.23 -5.52 13.96
CA ASN A 23 15.96 -6.96 14.00
C ASN A 23 14.96 -7.59 13.00
N LEU A 24 15.50 -8.44 12.13
CA LEU A 24 14.83 -9.50 11.34
C LEU A 24 14.42 -10.73 12.18
N GLY A 25 14.18 -10.59 13.49
CA GLY A 25 14.17 -11.72 14.43
C GLY A 25 12.95 -11.80 15.33
N ALA A 26 11.82 -12.27 14.80
CA ALA A 26 10.79 -13.02 15.53
C ALA A 26 9.77 -13.60 14.54
N LEU A 27 9.93 -14.89 14.20
CA LEU A 27 8.95 -15.89 13.70
C LEU A 27 9.55 -16.78 12.59
N SER A 28 10.29 -17.80 13.00
CA SER A 28 10.17 -19.14 12.42
C SER A 28 10.74 -20.14 13.42
N GLY A 29 9.86 -20.92 14.05
CA GLY A 29 10.26 -22.08 14.84
C GLY A 29 11.04 -23.08 13.99
N ASN A 30 12.04 -23.69 14.61
CA ASN A 30 12.82 -24.85 14.18
C ASN A 30 12.61 -25.33 12.74
N VAL A 31 13.41 -24.78 11.83
CA VAL A 31 13.96 -25.53 10.70
C VAL A 31 15.47 -25.39 10.81
N GLN A 32 16.17 -26.50 11.09
CA GLN A 32 17.62 -26.55 10.93
C GLN A 32 17.91 -26.36 9.43
N LEU A 33 18.24 -25.13 9.04
CA LEU A 33 18.88 -24.87 7.76
C LEU A 33 20.39 -24.95 7.99
N GLU A 34 20.99 -25.97 7.39
CA GLU A 34 22.43 -26.19 7.35
C GLU A 34 23.17 -24.90 6.98
N GLN A 35 24.32 -24.69 7.63
CA GLN A 35 25.27 -23.62 7.33
C GLN A 35 25.78 -23.77 5.89
N SER A 36 25.02 -23.24 4.94
CA SER A 36 25.40 -23.16 3.54
C SER A 36 26.16 -21.86 3.33
N GLN A 37 27.34 -22.03 2.75
CA GLN A 37 28.36 -21.03 2.48
C GLN A 37 27.79 -19.75 1.84
N LYS A 38 28.36 -18.59 2.20
CA LYS A 38 28.17 -17.32 1.50
C LYS A 38 28.14 -17.56 -0.03
N PRO A 39 27.09 -17.16 -0.75
CA PRO A 39 27.08 -17.32 -2.20
C PRO A 39 28.22 -16.48 -2.79
N LYS A 40 29.17 -17.16 -3.45
CA LYS A 40 30.15 -16.50 -4.31
C LYS A 40 29.40 -15.88 -5.49
N GLN A 41 29.60 -14.59 -5.70
CA GLN A 41 29.12 -13.91 -6.91
C GLN A 41 29.67 -14.61 -8.16
N PRO A 42 28.86 -14.82 -9.22
CA PRO A 42 29.39 -15.24 -10.51
C PRO A 42 30.25 -14.11 -11.10
N PRO A 43 31.45 -14.41 -11.63
CA PRO A 43 32.29 -13.42 -12.28
C PRO A 43 31.70 -13.12 -13.66
N GLY A 44 31.17 -11.91 -13.87
CA GLY A 44 30.79 -11.46 -15.22
C GLY A 44 29.51 -10.64 -15.39
N ALA A 45 28.87 -10.15 -14.33
CA ALA A 45 27.78 -9.17 -14.48
C ALA A 45 28.35 -7.74 -14.42
N ASN A 46 28.62 -7.16 -15.59
CA ASN A 46 28.96 -5.75 -15.72
C ASN A 46 27.94 -4.87 -14.99
N ALA A 47 28.44 -4.09 -14.04
CA ALA A 47 27.68 -3.15 -13.24
C ALA A 47 27.14 -1.98 -14.09
N ARG A 48 25.81 -1.79 -14.07
CA ARG A 48 25.05 -0.52 -13.87
C ARG A 48 23.57 -0.76 -14.20
N PRO A 49 22.65 -0.37 -13.30
CA PRO A 49 22.24 1.04 -13.23
C PRO A 49 22.19 1.56 -11.78
N ASN A 50 23.33 1.83 -11.15
CA ASN A 50 23.37 2.74 -9.98
C ASN A 50 23.21 4.22 -10.42
N GLY A 51 22.43 4.47 -11.48
CA GLY A 51 22.48 5.68 -12.29
C GLY A 51 21.45 6.69 -11.85
N ASN A 52 21.89 7.75 -11.18
CA ASN A 52 21.15 8.96 -10.78
C ASN A 52 20.51 8.94 -9.38
N LEU A 53 19.53 8.07 -9.05
CA LEU A 53 18.81 8.19 -7.77
C LEU A 53 19.71 8.03 -6.54
N ALA A 54 20.54 6.98 -6.49
CA ALA A 54 21.49 6.78 -5.39
C ALA A 54 22.45 7.98 -5.22
N LYS A 55 22.88 8.60 -6.33
CA LYS A 55 23.73 9.80 -6.30
C LYS A 55 22.96 11.03 -5.78
N GLN A 56 21.71 11.19 -6.17
CA GLN A 56 20.84 12.26 -5.70
C GLN A 56 20.58 12.14 -4.20
N LEU A 57 20.24 10.95 -3.73
CA LEU A 57 20.05 10.65 -2.31
C LEU A 57 21.34 10.90 -1.51
N ALA A 58 22.48 10.41 -2.00
CA ALA A 58 23.77 10.65 -1.35
C ALA A 58 24.14 12.15 -1.29
N ALA A 59 23.93 12.89 -2.39
CA ALA A 59 24.17 14.33 -2.43
C ALA A 59 23.25 15.10 -1.47
N LYS A 60 21.97 14.70 -1.41
CA LYS A 60 20.99 15.25 -0.47
C LYS A 60 21.42 15.00 0.97
N ILE A 61 21.75 13.76 1.32
CA ILE A 61 22.22 13.41 2.66
C ILE A 61 23.49 14.20 3.03
N GLN A 62 24.44 14.33 2.10
CA GLN A 62 25.65 15.13 2.29
C GLN A 62 25.37 16.62 2.52
N ALA A 63 24.29 17.16 1.92
CA ALA A 63 23.90 18.56 2.07
C ALA A 63 23.07 18.81 3.35
N THR A 64 22.10 17.97 3.67
CA THR A 64 21.08 18.24 4.71
C THR A 64 21.25 17.44 6.00
N GLY A 65 21.89 16.28 5.94
CA GLY A 65 21.96 15.34 7.08
C GLY A 65 21.38 13.99 6.71
N PRO A 66 21.44 12.99 7.60
CA PRO A 66 20.68 11.76 7.43
C PRO A 66 19.19 12.08 7.18
N ILE A 67 18.58 11.35 6.25
CA ILE A 67 17.16 11.51 5.88
C ILE A 67 16.31 10.47 6.62
N THR A 68 15.02 10.71 6.74
CA THR A 68 14.10 9.72 7.35
C THR A 68 13.94 8.49 6.45
N VAL A 69 13.54 7.36 7.04
CA VAL A 69 13.14 6.17 6.26
C VAL A 69 11.97 6.50 5.33
N ALA A 70 11.01 7.31 5.80
CA ALA A 70 9.87 7.75 5.01
C ALA A 70 10.30 8.56 3.78
N GLU A 71 11.23 9.50 3.96
CA GLU A 71 11.76 10.31 2.85
C GLU A 71 12.51 9.44 1.83
N TYR A 72 13.33 8.49 2.29
CA TYR A 72 13.98 7.53 1.40
C TYR A 72 12.96 6.70 0.61
N MET A 73 11.96 6.13 1.29
CA MET A 73 10.91 5.33 0.67
C MET A 73 10.14 6.13 -0.38
N ARG A 74 9.76 7.38 -0.08
CA ARG A 74 9.08 8.28 -1.03
C ARG A 74 9.92 8.55 -2.27
N GLU A 75 11.21 8.84 -2.11
CA GLU A 75 12.11 9.09 -3.24
C GLU A 75 12.34 7.82 -4.09
N VAL A 76 12.36 6.64 -3.47
CA VAL A 76 12.50 5.37 -4.19
C VAL A 76 11.25 5.00 -4.97
N LEU A 77 10.07 5.17 -4.38
CA LEU A 77 8.82 4.72 -4.97
C LEU A 77 8.20 5.73 -5.93
N THR A 78 8.14 7.01 -5.54
CA THR A 78 7.28 8.01 -6.20
C THR A 78 8.04 9.25 -6.67
N ASN A 79 9.38 9.24 -6.73
CA ASN A 79 10.12 10.34 -7.34
C ASN A 79 9.68 10.54 -8.81
N PRO A 80 9.24 11.74 -9.24
CA PRO A 80 8.66 11.94 -10.56
C PRO A 80 9.59 11.57 -11.74
N LYS A 81 10.91 11.58 -11.53
CA LYS A 81 11.89 11.31 -12.59
C LYS A 81 12.36 9.86 -12.62
N VAL A 82 12.51 9.23 -11.47
CA VAL A 82 13.23 7.94 -11.32
C VAL A 82 12.57 6.98 -10.33
N GLY A 83 11.41 7.34 -9.78
CA GLY A 83 10.67 6.51 -8.84
C GLY A 83 10.18 5.22 -9.48
N TYR A 84 10.12 4.17 -8.67
CA TYR A 84 9.74 2.82 -9.07
C TYR A 84 8.40 2.76 -9.82
N TYR A 85 7.36 3.47 -9.34
CA TYR A 85 6.02 3.46 -9.93
C TYR A 85 5.79 4.47 -11.07
N MET A 86 6.78 5.33 -11.38
CA MET A 86 6.57 6.47 -12.29
C MET A 86 6.84 6.17 -13.76
N ASN A 87 7.71 5.19 -14.07
CA ASN A 87 8.27 5.05 -15.42
C ASN A 87 8.16 3.65 -16.05
N ARG A 88 7.57 2.66 -15.38
CA ARG A 88 7.56 1.25 -15.84
C ARG A 88 6.30 0.51 -15.43
N ASP A 89 5.96 -0.53 -16.19
CA ASP A 89 5.02 -1.57 -15.74
C ASP A 89 5.74 -2.46 -14.72
N VAL A 90 5.34 -2.37 -13.45
CA VAL A 90 5.98 -3.10 -12.34
C VAL A 90 5.11 -4.23 -11.80
N PHE A 91 3.88 -4.39 -12.32
CA PHE A 91 2.87 -5.30 -11.78
C PHE A 91 2.60 -6.50 -12.70
N GLY A 92 2.42 -7.70 -12.12
CA GLY A 92 1.99 -8.92 -12.82
C GLY A 92 3.08 -9.99 -12.93
N ARG A 93 2.82 -11.05 -13.69
CA ARG A 93 3.75 -12.22 -13.84
C ARG A 93 5.12 -11.88 -14.45
N GLU A 94 5.20 -10.78 -15.19
CA GLU A 94 6.46 -10.25 -15.73
C GLU A 94 7.00 -9.06 -14.92
N GLY A 95 6.26 -8.60 -13.90
CA GLY A 95 6.66 -7.57 -12.93
C GLY A 95 7.31 -8.16 -11.69
N ASP A 96 7.62 -7.34 -10.68
CA ASP A 96 8.28 -7.82 -9.45
C ASP A 96 7.31 -8.47 -8.45
N PHE A 97 5.99 -8.22 -8.59
CA PHE A 97 4.95 -8.76 -7.72
C PHE A 97 3.66 -9.15 -8.46
N ILE A 98 2.94 -10.15 -7.92
CA ILE A 98 1.61 -10.57 -8.38
C ILE A 98 0.60 -10.30 -7.24
N THR A 99 -0.30 -9.33 -7.45
CA THR A 99 -1.32 -8.92 -6.46
C THR A 99 -2.54 -9.85 -6.48
N SER A 100 -3.36 -9.82 -5.41
CA SER A 100 -4.54 -10.68 -5.29
C SER A 100 -5.50 -10.62 -6.50
N PRO A 101 -5.84 -9.43 -7.06
CA PRO A 101 -6.68 -9.33 -8.25
C PRO A 101 -6.07 -9.96 -9.51
N GLU A 102 -4.74 -10.01 -9.63
CA GLU A 102 -4.04 -10.61 -10.76
C GLU A 102 -3.93 -12.14 -10.64
N ILE A 103 -4.05 -12.69 -9.42
CA ILE A 103 -4.01 -14.14 -9.18
C ILE A 103 -5.31 -14.81 -9.58
N SER A 104 -6.45 -14.23 -9.21
CA SER A 104 -7.76 -14.81 -9.50
C SER A 104 -8.87 -13.77 -9.53
N GLN A 105 -9.69 -13.82 -10.58
CA GLN A 105 -10.90 -13.00 -10.71
C GLN A 105 -11.90 -13.22 -9.56
N ILE A 106 -11.82 -14.35 -8.85
CA ILE A 106 -12.67 -14.63 -7.68
C ILE A 106 -12.50 -13.53 -6.63
N PHE A 107 -11.27 -13.03 -6.45
CA PHE A 107 -11.00 -11.96 -5.49
C PHE A 107 -11.83 -10.71 -5.77
N GLY A 108 -11.70 -10.15 -6.99
CA GLY A 108 -12.42 -8.94 -7.38
C GLY A 108 -13.94 -9.13 -7.43
N GLU A 109 -14.40 -10.31 -7.83
CA GLU A 109 -15.82 -10.64 -7.83
C GLU A 109 -16.40 -10.68 -6.41
N LEU A 110 -15.72 -11.32 -5.45
CA LEU A 110 -16.18 -11.39 -4.07
C LEU A 110 -16.13 -10.03 -3.36
N VAL A 111 -15.09 -9.21 -3.63
CA VAL A 111 -15.03 -7.82 -3.13
C VAL A 111 -16.20 -7.00 -3.69
N GLY A 112 -16.50 -7.14 -4.98
CA GLY A 112 -17.66 -6.48 -5.60
C GLY A 112 -19.00 -6.94 -5.01
N ILE A 113 -19.16 -8.23 -4.74
CA ILE A 113 -20.36 -8.79 -4.09
C ILE A 113 -20.47 -8.28 -2.65
N TRP A 114 -19.37 -8.23 -1.91
CA TRP A 114 -19.34 -7.67 -0.56
C TRP A 114 -19.79 -6.21 -0.54
N LEU A 115 -19.24 -5.37 -1.42
CA LEU A 115 -19.63 -3.97 -1.55
C LEU A 115 -21.13 -3.82 -1.80
N MET A 116 -21.68 -4.60 -2.74
CA MET A 116 -23.11 -4.55 -3.05
C MET A 116 -23.98 -5.02 -1.89
N ASN A 117 -23.58 -6.08 -1.19
CA ASN A 117 -24.31 -6.59 -0.04
C ASN A 117 -24.38 -5.55 1.08
N GLU A 118 -23.24 -4.96 1.44
CA GLU A 118 -23.20 -3.95 2.50
C GLU A 118 -23.89 -2.64 2.06
N TRP A 119 -23.72 -2.19 0.81
CA TRP A 119 -24.46 -1.05 0.25
C TRP A 119 -25.99 -1.27 0.30
N GLN A 120 -26.47 -2.48 -0.01
CA GLN A 120 -27.89 -2.81 0.08
C GLN A 120 -28.40 -2.77 1.52
N LYS A 121 -27.63 -3.29 2.49
CA LYS A 121 -27.98 -3.20 3.93
C LYS A 121 -28.12 -1.75 4.39
N LEU A 122 -27.31 -0.83 3.83
CA LEU A 122 -27.39 0.60 4.10
C LEU A 122 -28.55 1.31 3.37
N GLY A 123 -29.48 0.58 2.77
CA GLY A 123 -30.66 1.14 2.11
C GLY A 123 -30.46 1.51 0.64
N SER A 124 -29.39 1.04 0.00
CA SER A 124 -29.11 1.25 -1.43
C SER A 124 -29.05 2.73 -1.86
N PRO A 125 -28.30 3.61 -1.18
CA PRO A 125 -28.22 5.03 -1.51
C PRO A 125 -27.73 5.26 -2.95
N SER A 126 -28.37 6.21 -3.65
CA SER A 126 -28.08 6.57 -5.04
C SER A 126 -28.25 8.10 -5.24
N PRO A 127 -27.38 8.78 -6.00
CA PRO A 127 -26.18 8.22 -6.64
C PRO A 127 -25.08 7.89 -5.61
N PHE A 128 -24.16 7.00 -5.97
CA PHE A 128 -22.96 6.70 -5.18
C PHE A 128 -21.68 6.75 -6.01
N GLN A 129 -20.54 6.77 -5.34
CA GLN A 129 -19.21 6.80 -5.97
C GLN A 129 -18.47 5.50 -5.65
N LEU A 130 -17.87 4.84 -6.64
CA LEU A 130 -16.85 3.82 -6.40
C LEU A 130 -15.47 4.49 -6.43
N VAL A 131 -14.80 4.55 -5.28
CA VAL A 131 -13.49 5.17 -5.13
C VAL A 131 -12.44 4.08 -4.93
N GLU A 132 -11.35 4.09 -5.69
CA GLU A 132 -10.23 3.16 -5.48
C GLU A 132 -8.93 3.94 -5.29
N LEU A 133 -8.23 3.68 -4.18
CA LEU A 133 -6.93 4.26 -3.87
C LEU A 133 -5.83 3.36 -4.43
N GLY A 134 -4.97 3.92 -5.30
CA GLY A 134 -3.89 3.20 -5.96
C GLY A 134 -4.37 1.97 -6.73
N PRO A 135 -5.15 2.11 -7.82
CA PRO A 135 -5.77 0.97 -8.51
C PRO A 135 -4.79 0.02 -9.22
N GLY A 136 -3.49 0.35 -9.24
CA GLY A 136 -2.46 -0.40 -9.96
C GLY A 136 -2.79 -0.52 -11.44
N ARG A 137 -2.96 -1.74 -11.96
CA ARG A 137 -3.38 -1.97 -13.36
C ARG A 137 -4.88 -1.73 -13.57
N GLY A 138 -5.68 -1.54 -12.52
CA GLY A 138 -7.14 -1.39 -12.60
C GLY A 138 -7.89 -2.71 -12.72
N THR A 139 -7.26 -3.83 -12.33
CA THR A 139 -7.86 -5.17 -12.42
C THR A 139 -8.98 -5.37 -11.40
N LEU A 140 -8.76 -4.91 -10.15
CA LEU A 140 -9.81 -4.90 -9.12
C LEU A 140 -10.99 -4.02 -9.54
N ALA A 141 -10.73 -2.76 -9.90
CA ALA A 141 -11.72 -1.83 -10.44
C ALA A 141 -12.59 -2.47 -11.55
N ARG A 142 -11.94 -3.11 -12.53
CA ARG A 142 -12.62 -3.78 -13.64
C ARG A 142 -13.53 -4.92 -13.17
N ASP A 143 -13.05 -5.76 -12.26
CA ASP A 143 -13.83 -6.93 -11.81
C ASP A 143 -14.99 -6.51 -10.90
N VAL A 144 -14.79 -5.50 -10.04
CA VAL A 144 -15.87 -4.85 -9.27
C VAL A 144 -16.89 -4.21 -10.21
N LEU A 145 -16.46 -3.45 -11.24
CA LEU A 145 -17.35 -2.87 -12.24
C LEU A 145 -18.22 -3.92 -12.96
N LYS A 146 -17.66 -5.09 -13.29
CA LYS A 146 -18.43 -6.20 -13.88
C LYS A 146 -19.51 -6.70 -12.95
N VAL A 147 -19.23 -6.80 -11.64
CA VAL A 147 -20.22 -7.20 -10.64
C VAL A 147 -21.31 -6.13 -10.54
N LEU A 148 -20.93 -4.87 -10.30
CA LEU A 148 -21.85 -3.74 -10.19
C LEU A 148 -22.79 -3.64 -11.39
N SER A 149 -22.27 -3.82 -12.61
CA SER A 149 -23.06 -3.75 -13.85
C SER A 149 -24.05 -4.91 -14.03
N LYS A 150 -23.79 -6.06 -13.38
CA LYS A 150 -24.71 -7.22 -13.40
C LYS A 150 -25.83 -7.07 -12.38
N PHE A 151 -25.56 -6.42 -11.26
CA PHE A 151 -26.59 -6.05 -10.31
C PHE A 151 -27.46 -4.96 -10.96
N LYS A 152 -28.61 -5.34 -11.51
CA LYS A 152 -29.63 -4.44 -12.07
C LYS A 152 -30.31 -3.61 -10.97
N SER A 153 -29.54 -2.96 -10.11
CA SER A 153 -30.01 -2.19 -8.97
C SER A 153 -30.72 -0.90 -9.39
N GLY A 154 -30.52 -0.44 -10.63
CA GLY A 154 -30.99 0.86 -11.10
C GLY A 154 -30.24 2.05 -10.51
N ALA A 155 -29.27 1.80 -9.62
CA ALA A 155 -28.48 2.85 -8.99
C ALA A 155 -27.51 3.49 -9.98
N GLN A 156 -27.40 4.82 -9.90
CA GLN A 156 -26.43 5.57 -10.69
C GLN A 156 -25.12 5.66 -9.90
N PHE A 157 -24.00 5.36 -10.56
CA PHE A 157 -22.69 5.52 -9.94
C PHE A 157 -21.64 6.03 -10.91
N THR A 158 -20.61 6.65 -10.34
CA THR A 158 -19.39 7.08 -11.00
C THR A 158 -18.18 6.40 -10.37
N MET A 159 -17.11 6.24 -11.15
CA MET A 159 -15.85 5.68 -10.65
C MET A 159 -14.81 6.79 -10.47
N HIS A 160 -14.08 6.76 -9.36
CA HIS A 160 -13.09 7.75 -8.99
C HIS A 160 -11.78 7.06 -8.60
N MET A 161 -10.78 7.15 -9.46
CA MET A 161 -9.48 6.50 -9.31
C MET A 161 -8.49 7.51 -8.71
N VAL A 162 -7.94 7.24 -7.53
CA VAL A 162 -6.89 8.08 -6.92
C VAL A 162 -5.53 7.51 -7.30
N GLU A 163 -4.91 8.11 -8.32
CA GLU A 163 -3.69 7.65 -8.97
C GLU A 163 -2.78 8.83 -9.30
N ILE A 164 -1.49 8.69 -8.99
CA ILE A 164 -0.48 9.73 -9.23
C ILE A 164 0.37 9.44 -10.47
N SER A 165 0.46 8.16 -10.89
CA SER A 165 1.25 7.72 -12.03
C SER A 165 0.48 7.89 -13.34
N PRO A 166 0.94 8.76 -14.27
CA PRO A 166 0.29 8.92 -15.58
C PRO A 166 0.31 7.63 -16.41
N TYR A 167 1.34 6.80 -16.23
CA TYR A 167 1.46 5.51 -16.91
C TYR A 167 0.37 4.53 -16.46
N LEU A 168 0.14 4.44 -15.15
CA LEU A 168 -0.88 3.55 -14.60
C LEU A 168 -2.29 4.05 -14.92
N SER A 169 -2.56 5.36 -14.84
CA SER A 169 -3.88 5.90 -15.18
C SER A 169 -4.24 5.69 -16.66
N GLN A 170 -3.27 5.76 -17.57
CA GLN A 170 -3.46 5.37 -18.96
C GLN A 170 -3.75 3.86 -19.10
N THR A 171 -2.96 3.02 -18.41
CA THR A 171 -3.13 1.57 -18.40
C THR A 171 -4.51 1.14 -17.86
N GLN A 172 -4.98 1.80 -16.81
CA GLN A 172 -6.30 1.60 -16.21
C GLN A 172 -7.41 2.00 -17.21
N ALA A 173 -7.32 3.18 -17.81
CA ALA A 173 -8.30 3.64 -18.78
C ALA A 173 -8.40 2.72 -20.01
N GLN A 174 -7.27 2.27 -20.55
CA GLN A 174 -7.25 1.28 -21.65
C GLN A 174 -7.92 -0.05 -21.27
N ARG A 175 -7.90 -0.43 -19.98
CA ARG A 175 -8.43 -1.72 -19.50
C ARG A 175 -9.95 -1.75 -19.39
N PHE A 176 -10.59 -0.63 -19.07
CA PHE A 176 -12.04 -0.62 -18.80
C PHE A 176 -12.82 0.56 -19.41
N CYS A 177 -12.17 1.49 -20.11
CA CYS A 177 -12.83 2.58 -20.84
C CYS A 177 -12.74 2.35 -22.36
N TYR A 178 -13.84 2.62 -23.07
CA TYR A 178 -13.81 2.66 -24.54
C TYR A 178 -13.44 4.04 -25.07
N LYS A 179 -13.63 5.08 -24.25
CA LYS A 179 -13.25 6.47 -24.52
C LYS A 179 -12.57 7.02 -23.28
N HIS A 180 -11.42 7.66 -23.43
CA HIS A 180 -10.74 8.36 -22.35
C HIS A 180 -9.90 9.52 -22.88
N GLU A 181 -9.68 10.52 -22.03
CA GLU A 181 -8.99 11.76 -22.37
C GLU A 181 -8.21 12.28 -21.15
N VAL A 182 -6.95 12.66 -21.35
CA VAL A 182 -6.14 13.38 -20.36
C VAL A 182 -6.36 14.86 -20.58
N LEU A 183 -6.76 15.56 -19.51
CA LEU A 183 -7.09 16.98 -19.56
C LEU A 183 -5.83 17.83 -19.49
N ALA A 184 -5.88 19.02 -20.09
CA ALA A 184 -4.75 19.95 -20.06
C ALA A 184 -4.54 20.53 -18.65
N GLU A 185 -3.29 20.66 -18.20
CA GLU A 185 -2.94 21.15 -16.86
C GLU A 185 -3.44 22.59 -16.55
N GLY A 186 -3.88 23.34 -17.56
CA GLY A 186 -4.44 24.69 -17.40
C GLY A 186 -5.88 24.72 -16.90
N GLU A 187 -6.60 23.60 -16.95
CA GLU A 187 -7.95 23.49 -16.40
C GLU A 187 -7.82 23.17 -14.90
N GLN A 188 -8.23 24.08 -14.02
CA GLN A 188 -8.21 23.90 -12.56
C GLN A 188 -9.29 22.91 -12.10
N LEU A 189 -9.34 21.73 -12.72
CA LEU A 189 -10.28 20.68 -12.40
C LEU A 189 -9.72 19.77 -11.31
N PRO A 190 -10.59 19.19 -10.47
CA PRO A 190 -10.18 18.26 -9.42
C PRO A 190 -9.75 16.89 -9.96
N HIS A 191 -9.89 16.65 -11.27
CA HIS A 191 -9.44 15.44 -11.95
C HIS A 191 -8.61 15.82 -13.17
N TYR A 192 -7.62 15.00 -13.49
CA TYR A 192 -6.69 15.26 -14.60
C TYR A 192 -6.94 14.36 -15.82
N GLN A 193 -7.83 13.37 -15.69
CA GLN A 193 -8.21 12.46 -16.77
C GLN A 193 -9.65 12.00 -16.56
N VAL A 194 -10.35 11.78 -17.67
CA VAL A 194 -11.75 11.32 -17.72
C VAL A 194 -11.89 10.12 -18.65
N GLY A 195 -12.92 9.31 -18.43
CA GLY A 195 -13.22 8.18 -19.29
C GLY A 195 -14.66 7.70 -19.16
N THR A 196 -15.07 6.88 -20.12
CA THR A 196 -16.38 6.22 -20.16
C THR A 196 -16.18 4.73 -20.38
N THR A 197 -16.76 3.91 -19.49
CA THR A 197 -16.70 2.45 -19.56
C THR A 197 -17.63 1.91 -20.65
N ALA A 198 -17.44 0.66 -21.06
CA ALA A 198 -18.33 0.00 -22.01
C ALA A 198 -19.80 -0.06 -21.56
N THR A 199 -20.06 0.07 -20.25
CA THR A 199 -21.39 0.12 -19.65
C THR A 199 -21.95 1.54 -19.53
N GLY A 200 -21.22 2.56 -20.00
CA GLY A 200 -21.61 3.97 -19.93
C GLY A 200 -21.30 4.65 -18.59
N THR A 201 -20.63 3.96 -17.66
CA THR A 201 -20.20 4.54 -16.38
C THR A 201 -19.10 5.56 -16.61
N GLN A 202 -19.22 6.74 -16.00
CA GLN A 202 -18.18 7.77 -16.04
C GLN A 202 -17.07 7.46 -15.04
N VAL A 203 -15.83 7.66 -15.47
CA VAL A 203 -14.62 7.45 -14.67
C VAL A 203 -13.80 8.74 -14.62
N PHE A 204 -13.31 9.08 -13.44
CA PHE A 204 -12.48 10.26 -13.17
C PHE A 204 -11.19 9.84 -12.45
N TRP A 205 -10.06 10.42 -12.85
CA TRP A 205 -8.77 10.20 -12.19
C TRP A 205 -8.31 11.44 -11.43
N HIS A 206 -7.95 11.22 -10.18
CA HIS A 206 -7.59 12.25 -9.20
C HIS A 206 -6.18 12.00 -8.69
N ARG A 207 -5.41 13.06 -8.44
CA ARG A 207 -4.07 12.94 -7.82
C ARG A 207 -4.15 12.67 -6.32
N ARG A 208 -5.22 13.14 -5.69
CA ARG A 208 -5.42 13.07 -4.23
C ARG A 208 -6.85 12.68 -3.92
N LEU A 209 -7.05 12.05 -2.78
CA LEU A 209 -8.37 11.65 -2.30
C LEU A 209 -9.26 12.88 -2.04
N GLU A 210 -8.69 13.98 -1.62
CA GLU A 210 -9.36 15.26 -1.33
C GLU A 210 -9.99 15.88 -2.58
N ASP A 211 -9.49 15.52 -3.77
CA ASP A 211 -10.03 16.02 -5.03
C ASP A 211 -11.26 15.21 -5.49
N VAL A 212 -11.56 14.06 -4.86
CA VAL A 212 -12.77 13.29 -5.15
C VAL A 212 -13.98 14.05 -4.61
N PRO A 213 -15.01 14.35 -5.44
CA PRO A 213 -16.18 15.12 -5.03
C PRO A 213 -16.89 14.53 -3.80
N ALA A 214 -17.50 15.39 -2.98
CA ALA A 214 -18.34 14.94 -1.87
C ALA A 214 -19.53 14.09 -2.36
N GLY A 215 -19.84 13.02 -1.64
CA GLY A 215 -20.93 12.11 -1.95
C GLY A 215 -20.82 10.79 -1.21
N PHE A 216 -21.87 9.96 -1.28
CA PHE A 216 -21.84 8.62 -0.70
C PHE A 216 -20.80 7.76 -1.43
N SER A 217 -19.78 7.28 -0.73
CA SER A 217 -18.64 6.60 -1.36
C SER A 217 -18.48 5.15 -0.91
N LEU A 218 -18.29 4.26 -1.87
CA LEU A 218 -17.78 2.90 -1.69
C LEU A 218 -16.28 2.93 -2.00
N VAL A 219 -15.44 2.88 -0.97
CA VAL A 219 -14.00 3.06 -1.08
C VAL A 219 -13.26 1.74 -0.96
N LEU A 220 -12.32 1.48 -1.88
CA LEU A 220 -11.40 0.35 -1.86
C LEU A 220 -9.96 0.86 -1.75
N ALA A 221 -9.17 0.22 -0.88
CA ALA A 221 -7.73 0.43 -0.80
C ALA A 221 -7.06 -0.95 -0.69
N HIS A 222 -6.50 -1.44 -1.79
CA HIS A 222 -5.90 -2.76 -1.88
C HIS A 222 -4.40 -2.64 -2.19
N GLU A 223 -3.54 -3.10 -1.28
CA GLU A 223 -2.07 -2.92 -1.40
C GLU A 223 -1.71 -1.44 -1.65
N PHE A 224 -2.32 -0.55 -0.87
CA PHE A 224 -2.13 0.90 -0.96
C PHE A 224 -1.34 1.42 0.24
N PHE A 225 -1.61 0.89 1.43
CA PHE A 225 -1.06 1.42 2.67
C PHE A 225 0.36 0.89 2.93
N ASP A 226 0.70 -0.29 2.43
CA ASP A 226 2.05 -0.87 2.52
C ASP A 226 3.11 -0.11 1.71
N ALA A 227 2.69 0.57 0.65
CA ALA A 227 3.52 1.43 -0.18
C ALA A 227 3.65 2.87 0.37
N LEU A 228 2.95 3.22 1.45
CA LEU A 228 3.05 4.56 2.03
C LEU A 228 4.32 4.76 2.85
N PRO A 229 5.00 5.92 2.72
CA PRO A 229 6.20 6.24 3.48
C PRO A 229 6.08 6.01 4.99
N VAL A 230 7.06 5.31 5.55
CA VAL A 230 7.08 4.91 6.96
C VAL A 230 8.30 5.44 7.72
N HIS A 231 8.07 5.94 8.92
CA HIS A 231 9.11 6.30 9.88
C HIS A 231 9.43 5.10 10.76
N LYS A 232 10.71 4.90 11.08
CA LYS A 232 11.14 3.87 12.03
C LYS A 232 11.48 4.53 13.35
N LEU A 233 10.78 4.16 14.41
CA LEU A 233 10.96 4.72 15.75
C LEU A 233 11.57 3.69 16.69
N GLN A 234 12.45 4.14 17.59
CA GLN A 234 13.08 3.33 18.62
C GLN A 234 13.04 4.07 19.96
N LEU A 235 12.58 3.38 21.01
CA LEU A 235 12.52 3.89 22.36
C LEU A 235 13.90 3.77 23.02
N ILE A 236 14.48 4.91 23.42
CA ILE A 236 15.79 5.02 24.06
C ILE A 236 15.65 5.91 25.28
N ASP A 237 16.01 5.39 26.46
CA ASP A 237 15.96 6.13 27.74
C ASP A 237 14.59 6.82 27.98
N GLY A 238 13.50 6.12 27.63
CA GLY A 238 12.12 6.60 27.77
C GLY A 238 11.68 7.61 26.72
N GLN A 239 12.49 7.91 25.70
CA GLN A 239 12.17 8.82 24.60
C GLN A 239 12.20 8.11 23.26
N TRP A 240 11.19 8.36 22.43
CA TRP A 240 11.20 7.88 21.05
C TRP A 240 12.20 8.68 20.23
N GLN A 241 13.10 7.98 19.57
CA GLN A 241 14.07 8.50 18.60
C GLN A 241 13.80 7.88 17.24
N GLU A 242 14.22 8.57 16.18
CA GLU A 242 13.98 8.13 14.82
C GLU A 242 15.21 7.44 14.24
N VAL A 243 14.99 6.32 13.54
CA VAL A 243 16.00 5.69 12.70
C VAL A 243 16.01 6.39 11.35
N LEU A 244 17.18 6.89 10.97
CA LEU A 244 17.46 7.65 9.76
C LEU A 244 18.37 6.85 8.83
N ILE A 245 18.51 7.33 7.60
CA ILE A 245 19.37 6.77 6.56
C ILE A 245 20.48 7.76 6.25
N ASP A 246 21.72 7.29 6.36
CA ASP A 246 22.94 8.06 6.08
C ASP A 246 23.77 7.35 5.00
N VAL A 247 24.75 8.05 4.42
CA VAL A 247 25.72 7.46 3.49
C VAL A 247 26.70 6.60 4.28
N ASP A 248 26.98 5.38 3.80
CA ASP A 248 28.06 4.56 4.34
C ASP A 248 29.41 5.02 3.78
N THR A 249 30.16 5.74 4.60
CA THR A 249 31.50 6.26 4.24
C THR A 249 32.57 5.17 4.17
N LYS A 250 32.28 3.94 4.61
CA LYS A 250 33.24 2.82 4.58
C LYS A 250 33.16 2.00 3.29
N SER A 251 32.08 2.14 2.53
CA SER A 251 31.92 1.47 1.25
C SER A 251 32.49 2.32 0.11
N THR A 252 33.08 1.65 -0.89
CA THR A 252 33.52 2.28 -2.15
C THR A 252 32.38 2.38 -3.16
N THR A 253 31.27 1.69 -2.92
CA THR A 253 29.98 1.89 -3.60
C THR A 253 29.13 2.87 -2.79
N ALA A 254 28.27 3.65 -3.46
CA ALA A 254 27.37 4.59 -2.80
C ALA A 254 26.27 3.82 -2.03
N ASP A 255 26.66 3.24 -0.90
CA ASP A 255 25.81 2.43 -0.05
C ASP A 255 25.21 3.30 1.06
N PHE A 256 24.04 2.92 1.53
CA PHE A 256 23.33 3.59 2.62
C PHE A 256 23.34 2.71 3.87
N ARG A 257 23.21 3.35 5.04
CA ARG A 257 23.15 2.67 6.33
C ARG A 257 22.11 3.30 7.25
N TYR A 258 21.62 2.51 8.20
CA TYR A 258 20.77 3.01 9.27
C TYR A 258 21.59 3.69 10.37
N VAL A 259 21.13 4.85 10.82
CA VAL A 259 21.69 5.61 11.94
C VAL A 259 20.59 6.11 12.86
N LEU A 260 20.89 6.36 14.13
CA LEU A 260 19.93 6.91 15.09
C LEU A 260 19.97 8.44 15.10
N SER A 261 18.81 9.08 15.17
CA SER A 261 18.70 10.52 15.43
C SER A 261 19.36 10.88 16.77
N LYS A 262 20.12 11.98 16.82
CA LYS A 262 20.79 12.43 18.07
C LYS A 262 19.83 13.01 19.12
N ALA A 263 18.68 13.51 18.66
CA ALA A 263 17.61 14.09 19.45
C ALA A 263 16.29 13.68 18.82
N GLN A 264 15.18 13.91 19.53
CA GLN A 264 13.86 13.67 18.97
C GLN A 264 13.64 14.53 17.73
N THR A 265 13.24 13.88 16.63
CA THR A 265 12.75 14.52 15.42
C THR A 265 11.30 14.97 15.61
N PRO A 266 10.75 15.87 14.77
CA PRO A 266 9.35 16.28 14.85
C PRO A 266 8.37 15.10 14.87
N VAL A 267 8.62 14.07 14.07
CA VAL A 267 7.76 12.87 14.02
C VAL A 267 7.83 12.09 15.32
N SER A 268 9.03 11.90 15.88
CA SER A 268 9.18 11.18 17.15
C SER A 268 8.57 11.93 18.36
N GLN A 269 8.46 13.26 18.29
CA GLN A 269 7.77 14.07 19.31
C GLN A 269 6.24 14.01 19.17
N LEU A 270 5.76 14.01 17.93
CA LEU A 270 4.34 13.92 17.59
C LEU A 270 3.79 12.52 17.91
N PHE A 271 4.57 11.47 17.64
CA PHE A 271 4.17 10.09 17.89
C PHE A 271 3.71 9.88 19.33
N LYS A 272 2.49 9.37 19.48
CA LYS A 272 1.93 8.93 20.75
C LYS A 272 1.68 7.42 20.67
N PRO A 273 2.33 6.62 21.52
CA PRO A 273 2.07 5.19 21.53
C PRO A 273 0.61 4.93 21.94
N LEU A 274 0.01 3.91 21.34
CA LEU A 274 -1.34 3.48 21.71
C LEU A 274 -1.35 2.96 23.15
N PRO A 275 -2.51 2.99 23.85
CA PRO A 275 -2.64 2.34 25.14
C PRO A 275 -2.17 0.88 25.07
N GLN A 276 -1.41 0.43 26.07
CA GLN A 276 -0.83 -0.92 26.11
C GLN A 276 0.19 -1.23 25.00
N GLU A 277 0.80 -0.22 24.37
CA GLU A 277 1.97 -0.43 23.52
C GLU A 277 3.14 -1.02 24.33
N GLN A 278 3.69 -2.14 23.86
CA GLN A 278 4.82 -2.83 24.50
C GLN A 278 6.08 -2.83 23.63
N ARG A 279 5.94 -2.47 22.35
CA ARG A 279 7.07 -2.45 21.41
C ARG A 279 8.02 -1.32 21.78
N THR A 280 9.31 -1.61 21.73
CA THR A 280 10.39 -0.61 21.90
C THR A 280 10.96 -0.15 20.56
N CYS A 281 10.54 -0.75 19.46
CA CYS A 281 10.79 -0.29 18.10
C CYS A 281 9.58 -0.60 17.23
N LEU A 282 9.21 0.32 16.35
CA LEU A 282 8.06 0.15 15.48
C LEU A 282 8.16 1.03 14.22
N GLU A 283 7.28 0.72 13.29
CA GLU A 283 7.06 1.42 12.04
C GLU A 283 5.79 2.29 12.17
N TYR A 284 5.90 3.56 11.77
CA TYR A 284 4.86 4.57 11.96
C TYR A 284 4.70 5.42 10.68
N SER A 285 3.52 5.42 10.06
CA SER A 285 3.26 6.19 8.84
C SER A 285 2.27 7.32 9.09
N LEU A 286 2.78 8.56 9.05
CA LEU A 286 1.96 9.78 9.07
C LEU A 286 1.05 9.88 7.84
N GLU A 287 1.50 9.36 6.70
CA GLU A 287 0.67 9.35 5.49
C GLU A 287 -0.49 8.37 5.62
N ALA A 288 -0.27 7.18 6.20
CA ALA A 288 -1.35 6.25 6.48
C ALA A 288 -2.39 6.87 7.43
N GLU A 289 -1.94 7.50 8.53
CA GLU A 289 -2.84 8.21 9.44
C GLU A 289 -3.67 9.27 8.72
N ARG A 290 -3.03 10.07 7.87
CA ARG A 290 -3.69 11.16 7.14
C ARG A 290 -4.78 10.61 6.21
N HIS A 291 -4.48 9.58 5.42
CA HIS A 291 -5.46 8.97 4.51
C HIS A 291 -6.61 8.33 5.27
N VAL A 292 -6.34 7.60 6.36
CA VAL A 292 -7.42 7.04 7.22
C VAL A 292 -8.29 8.16 7.81
N GLY A 293 -7.68 9.27 8.26
CA GLY A 293 -8.44 10.43 8.73
C GLY A 293 -9.37 11.01 7.66
N LEU A 294 -8.85 11.23 6.45
CA LEU A 294 -9.66 11.74 5.32
C LEU A 294 -10.78 10.77 4.91
N LEU A 295 -10.54 9.46 4.99
CA LEU A 295 -11.58 8.46 4.77
C LEU A 295 -12.64 8.52 5.87
N ALA A 296 -12.22 8.58 7.14
CA ALA A 296 -13.11 8.68 8.28
C ALA A 296 -14.02 9.91 8.20
N GLU A 297 -13.43 11.09 7.95
CA GLU A 297 -14.17 12.35 7.77
C GLU A 297 -15.16 12.26 6.60
N ARG A 298 -14.75 11.73 5.45
CA ARG A 298 -15.63 11.56 4.28
C ARG A 298 -16.82 10.65 4.60
N LEU A 299 -16.57 9.49 5.21
CA LEU A 299 -17.61 8.52 5.54
C LEU A 299 -18.60 9.10 6.56
N GLU A 300 -18.10 9.78 7.58
CA GLU A 300 -18.95 10.42 8.59
C GLU A 300 -19.82 11.53 8.00
N GLN A 301 -19.26 12.38 7.13
CA GLN A 301 -19.98 13.53 6.58
C GLN A 301 -20.93 13.20 5.43
N HIS A 302 -20.59 12.22 4.60
CA HIS A 302 -21.31 11.95 3.35
C HIS A 302 -21.89 10.54 3.25
N GLY A 303 -21.62 9.69 4.24
CA GLY A 303 -21.96 8.28 4.20
C GLY A 303 -21.03 7.49 3.28
N GLY A 304 -21.03 6.18 3.45
CA GLY A 304 -20.24 5.29 2.62
C GLY A 304 -19.78 4.06 3.35
N ILE A 305 -18.89 3.33 2.69
CA ILE A 305 -18.20 2.16 3.22
C ILE A 305 -16.75 2.24 2.72
N ALA A 306 -15.76 1.93 3.55
CA ALA A 306 -14.40 1.70 3.07
C ALA A 306 -13.92 0.29 3.41
N LEU A 307 -13.17 -0.34 2.50
CA LEU A 307 -12.50 -1.61 2.71
C LEU A 307 -11.01 -1.48 2.42
N ILE A 308 -10.20 -1.65 3.47
CA ILE A 308 -8.75 -1.65 3.42
C ILE A 308 -8.27 -3.10 3.43
N MET A 309 -7.46 -3.47 2.45
CA MET A 309 -6.97 -4.83 2.22
C MET A 309 -5.46 -4.78 1.99
N ASP A 310 -4.68 -5.26 2.95
CA ASP A 310 -3.23 -5.12 2.85
C ASP A 310 -2.47 -6.19 3.63
N TYR A 311 -1.18 -6.37 3.31
CA TYR A 311 -0.26 -7.11 4.15
C TYR A 311 -0.16 -6.44 5.51
N GLY A 312 -0.33 -7.19 6.59
CA GLY A 312 -0.35 -6.53 7.88
C GLY A 312 -0.46 -7.40 9.10
N HIS A 313 -0.45 -6.69 10.23
CA HIS A 313 -0.46 -7.22 11.58
C HIS A 313 -1.33 -6.32 12.48
N PHE A 314 -1.49 -6.67 13.75
CA PHE A 314 -2.36 -5.95 14.69
C PHE A 314 -1.59 -5.52 15.94
N GLY A 315 -0.57 -4.67 15.74
CA GLY A 315 0.28 -4.17 16.82
C GLY A 315 1.33 -5.15 17.36
N ASP A 316 1.61 -6.27 16.67
CA ASP A 316 2.53 -7.31 17.12
C ASP A 316 3.91 -7.32 16.41
N LYS A 317 4.04 -6.71 15.22
CA LYS A 317 5.34 -6.62 14.50
C LYS A 317 6.04 -5.28 14.69
N THR A 318 7.33 -5.25 14.34
CA THR A 318 8.26 -4.14 14.62
C THR A 318 9.00 -3.63 13.37
N ASP A 319 9.87 -4.43 12.74
CA ASP A 319 10.59 -4.09 11.49
C ASP A 319 10.17 -5.03 10.36
N THR A 320 9.40 -4.49 9.42
CA THR A 320 8.88 -5.22 8.28
C THR A 320 9.25 -4.58 6.93
N PHE A 321 9.84 -3.38 6.95
CA PHE A 321 10.29 -2.62 5.78
C PHE A 321 11.29 -3.41 4.92
N ARG A 322 10.88 -3.84 3.73
CA ARG A 322 11.65 -4.75 2.86
C ARG A 322 11.53 -4.35 1.40
N GLY A 323 12.46 -4.82 0.59
CA GLY A 323 12.39 -4.72 -0.86
C GLY A 323 11.91 -6.02 -1.49
N PHE A 324 11.20 -5.94 -2.62
CA PHE A 324 10.96 -7.07 -3.52
C PHE A 324 11.48 -6.75 -4.91
N LYS A 325 12.16 -7.73 -5.50
CA LYS A 325 12.69 -7.64 -6.86
C LYS A 325 12.63 -9.01 -7.50
N GLN A 326 11.98 -9.14 -8.65
CA GLN A 326 11.82 -10.40 -9.39
C GLN A 326 11.32 -11.54 -8.48
N HIS A 327 10.28 -11.26 -7.67
CA HIS A 327 9.69 -12.19 -6.71
C HIS A 327 10.62 -12.68 -5.58
N ALA A 328 11.75 -12.02 -5.34
CA ALA A 328 12.68 -12.33 -4.26
C ALA A 328 12.80 -11.15 -3.28
N LEU A 329 13.10 -11.48 -2.01
CA LEU A 329 13.45 -10.48 -1.01
C LEU A 329 14.73 -9.75 -1.43
N HIS A 330 14.69 -8.43 -1.34
CA HIS A 330 15.77 -7.52 -1.68
C HIS A 330 16.04 -6.57 -0.51
N GLU A 331 17.31 -6.28 -0.26
CA GLU A 331 17.68 -5.36 0.82
C GLU A 331 17.29 -3.91 0.46
N PRO A 332 16.47 -3.21 1.27
CA PRO A 332 15.89 -1.91 0.90
C PRO A 332 16.88 -0.82 0.51
N LEU A 333 18.07 -0.85 1.12
CA LEU A 333 19.09 0.17 0.93
C LEU A 333 20.02 -0.11 -0.26
N LEU A 334 19.87 -1.28 -0.91
CA LEU A 334 20.68 -1.66 -2.07
C LEU A 334 20.00 -1.22 -3.36
N ALA A 335 20.77 -0.59 -4.26
CA ALA A 335 20.31 -0.13 -5.57
C ALA A 335 18.92 0.56 -5.53
N PRO A 336 18.78 1.70 -4.82
CA PRO A 336 17.51 2.41 -4.67
C PRO A 336 16.84 2.68 -6.03
N GLY A 337 15.52 2.49 -6.09
CA GLY A 337 14.71 2.64 -7.31
C GLY A 337 14.64 1.39 -8.19
N THR A 338 15.31 0.30 -7.83
CA THR A 338 15.32 -0.96 -8.63
C THR A 338 14.51 -2.11 -8.02
N ALA A 339 13.86 -1.87 -6.88
CA ALA A 339 13.06 -2.84 -6.16
C ALA A 339 11.85 -2.11 -5.56
N ASP A 340 10.76 -2.84 -5.42
CA ASP A 340 9.56 -2.36 -4.74
C ASP A 340 9.78 -2.36 -3.23
N LEU A 341 9.48 -1.25 -2.55
CA LEU A 341 9.65 -1.13 -1.10
C LEU A 341 8.27 -1.20 -0.43
N THR A 342 8.14 -2.07 0.56
CA THR A 342 6.87 -2.32 1.26
C THR A 342 7.09 -2.44 2.77
N VAL A 343 6.04 -2.17 3.53
CA VAL A 343 5.95 -2.34 4.98
C VAL A 343 4.65 -3.04 5.35
N ASP A 344 4.66 -3.95 6.33
CA ASP A 344 3.40 -4.50 6.83
C ASP A 344 2.59 -3.40 7.53
N VAL A 345 1.32 -3.31 7.19
CA VAL A 345 0.39 -2.34 7.76
C VAL A 345 0.03 -2.71 9.21
N ASP A 346 0.16 -1.76 10.12
CA ASP A 346 -0.32 -1.88 11.50
C ASP A 346 -1.82 -1.56 11.56
N PHE A 347 -2.66 -2.57 11.37
CA PHE A 347 -4.12 -2.41 11.38
C PHE A 347 -4.68 -2.00 12.75
N ARG A 348 -3.94 -2.22 13.84
CA ARG A 348 -4.33 -1.72 15.17
C ARG A 348 -4.26 -0.21 15.20
N HIS A 349 -3.22 0.35 14.60
CA HIS A 349 -3.04 1.77 14.47
C HIS A 349 -4.05 2.41 13.51
N LEU A 350 -4.27 1.82 12.31
CA LEU A 350 -5.29 2.34 11.39
C LEU A 350 -6.69 2.36 12.01
N LYS A 351 -7.08 1.25 12.68
CA LYS A 351 -8.37 1.16 13.39
C LYS A 351 -8.50 2.24 14.45
N HIS A 352 -7.48 2.43 15.29
CA HIS A 352 -7.49 3.47 16.31
C HIS A 352 -7.65 4.87 15.73
N VAL A 353 -6.94 5.20 14.65
CA VAL A 353 -7.02 6.52 14.01
C VAL A 353 -8.41 6.77 13.42
N ALA A 354 -9.00 5.75 12.77
CA ALA A 354 -10.35 5.84 12.22
C ALA A 354 -11.40 6.12 13.31
N GLU A 355 -11.34 5.38 14.43
CA GLU A 355 -12.32 5.46 15.53
C GLU A 355 -12.14 6.72 16.41
N MET A 356 -10.93 7.30 16.46
CA MET A 356 -10.66 8.48 17.30
C MET A 356 -10.89 9.81 16.60
N ARG A 357 -10.70 9.88 15.27
CA ARG A 357 -10.81 11.16 14.54
C ARG A 357 -12.25 11.56 14.24
N SER A 358 -13.11 10.57 14.03
CA SER A 358 -14.50 10.71 13.62
C SER A 358 -15.33 9.62 14.29
N HIS A 359 -16.65 9.77 14.32
CA HIS A 359 -17.53 8.69 14.74
C HIS A 359 -17.61 7.63 13.63
N ILE A 360 -16.61 6.74 13.57
CA ILE A 360 -16.52 5.61 12.65
C ILE A 360 -16.58 4.29 13.43
N HIS A 361 -17.28 3.33 12.85
CA HIS A 361 -17.31 1.95 13.33
C HIS A 361 -16.43 1.08 12.43
N CYS A 362 -15.40 0.46 13.01
CA CYS A 362 -14.48 -0.42 12.29
C CYS A 362 -14.73 -1.90 12.59
N CYS A 363 -14.92 -2.70 11.55
CA CYS A 363 -15.03 -4.15 11.63
C CYS A 363 -13.71 -4.81 11.23
N GLY A 364 -13.28 -5.80 12.02
CA GLY A 364 -11.99 -6.48 11.84
C GLY A 364 -10.82 -5.81 12.58
N PRO A 365 -9.57 -6.07 12.14
CA PRO A 365 -9.26 -6.78 10.90
C PRO A 365 -9.57 -8.29 10.95
N VAL A 366 -9.87 -8.89 9.81
CA VAL A 366 -9.94 -10.35 9.62
C VAL A 366 -8.87 -10.81 8.62
N GLN A 367 -8.53 -12.10 8.61
CA GLN A 367 -7.59 -12.63 7.63
C GLN A 367 -8.26 -12.74 6.25
N GLN A 368 -7.51 -12.52 5.17
CA GLN A 368 -8.02 -12.64 3.81
C GLN A 368 -8.65 -14.01 3.53
N GLY A 369 -7.99 -15.08 3.95
CA GLY A 369 -8.48 -16.43 3.75
C GLY A 369 -9.82 -16.68 4.46
N ASP A 370 -10.03 -16.09 5.63
CA ASP A 370 -11.30 -16.20 6.36
C ASP A 370 -12.38 -15.38 5.67
N PHE A 371 -12.07 -14.14 5.28
CA PHE A 371 -12.97 -13.27 4.55
C PHE A 371 -13.49 -13.93 3.25
N LEU A 372 -12.60 -14.44 2.41
CA LEU A 372 -12.97 -15.03 1.12
C LEU A 372 -13.83 -16.29 1.29
N ARG A 373 -13.53 -17.13 2.30
CA ARG A 373 -14.33 -18.32 2.65
C ARG A 373 -15.71 -17.94 3.16
N ASN A 374 -15.77 -16.98 4.08
CA ASN A 374 -17.02 -16.48 4.65
C ASN A 374 -17.92 -15.83 3.57
N MET A 375 -17.31 -15.20 2.56
CA MET A 375 -17.98 -14.66 1.37
C MET A 375 -18.37 -15.73 0.33
N GLN A 376 -18.31 -17.02 0.68
CA GLN A 376 -18.68 -18.15 -0.18
C GLN A 376 -17.79 -18.30 -1.42
N GLY A 377 -16.49 -18.02 -1.28
CA GLY A 377 -15.52 -18.13 -2.37
C GLY A 377 -15.42 -19.53 -2.98
N GLU A 378 -15.62 -20.60 -2.19
CA GLU A 378 -15.67 -21.98 -2.68
C GLU A 378 -16.80 -22.20 -3.68
N VAL A 379 -17.97 -21.61 -3.43
CA VAL A 379 -19.12 -21.73 -4.33
C VAL A 379 -18.79 -21.06 -5.67
N ARG A 380 -18.18 -19.87 -5.61
CA ARG A 380 -17.76 -19.17 -6.83
C ARG A 380 -16.69 -19.93 -7.59
N LEU A 381 -15.71 -20.51 -6.88
CA LEU A 381 -14.70 -21.39 -7.47
C LEU A 381 -15.35 -22.56 -8.21
N GLN A 382 -16.29 -23.27 -7.57
CA GLN A 382 -17.00 -24.40 -8.19
C GLN A 382 -17.73 -24.00 -9.47
N GLN A 383 -18.42 -22.85 -9.47
CA GLN A 383 -19.08 -22.33 -10.67
C GLN A 383 -18.10 -22.05 -11.80
N LEU A 384 -16.96 -21.42 -11.50
CA LEU A 384 -15.94 -21.14 -12.52
C LEU A 384 -15.35 -22.42 -13.10
N LEU A 385 -15.08 -23.42 -12.26
CA LEU A 385 -14.55 -24.72 -12.70
C LEU A 385 -15.53 -25.48 -13.59
N ALA A 386 -16.84 -25.41 -13.29
CA ALA A 386 -17.88 -26.08 -14.08
C ALA A 386 -17.99 -25.52 -15.52
N HIS A 387 -17.59 -24.27 -15.73
CA HIS A 387 -17.66 -23.60 -17.03
C HIS A 387 -16.28 -23.35 -17.67
N ALA A 388 -15.20 -23.73 -17.02
CA ALA A 388 -13.84 -23.57 -17.53
C ALA A 388 -13.43 -24.75 -18.42
N LEU A 389 -12.64 -24.44 -19.46
CA LEU A 389 -11.94 -25.45 -20.25
C LEU A 389 -11.02 -26.29 -19.33
N PRO A 390 -10.89 -27.62 -19.56
CA PRO A 390 -10.12 -28.51 -18.69
C PRO A 390 -8.69 -28.03 -18.39
N GLU A 391 -8.00 -27.45 -19.37
CA GLU A 391 -6.65 -26.91 -19.25
C GLU A 391 -6.54 -25.72 -18.29
N ASN A 392 -7.62 -24.95 -18.09
CA ASN A 392 -7.64 -23.78 -17.22
C ASN A 392 -8.02 -24.13 -15.77
N GLN A 393 -8.62 -25.30 -15.54
CA GLN A 393 -9.13 -25.67 -14.21
C GLN A 393 -8.02 -25.72 -13.14
N SER A 394 -6.82 -26.18 -13.51
CA SER A 394 -5.68 -26.24 -12.59
C SER A 394 -5.26 -24.85 -12.11
N ILE A 395 -5.16 -23.89 -13.02
CA ILE A 395 -4.78 -22.50 -12.73
C ILE A 395 -5.83 -21.82 -11.86
N ILE A 396 -7.12 -22.07 -12.13
CA ILE A 396 -8.22 -21.50 -11.33
C ILE A 396 -8.17 -22.03 -9.89
N ARG A 397 -7.95 -23.35 -9.70
CA ARG A 397 -7.83 -23.96 -8.37
C ARG A 397 -6.63 -23.42 -7.61
N SER A 398 -5.45 -23.41 -8.24
CA SER A 398 -4.22 -22.95 -7.58
C SER A 398 -4.28 -21.46 -7.22
N GLY A 399 -4.91 -20.64 -8.06
CA GLY A 399 -5.15 -19.23 -7.77
C GLY A 399 -6.00 -19.02 -6.51
N TYR A 400 -7.14 -19.73 -6.39
CA TYR A 400 -7.97 -19.64 -5.18
C TYR A 400 -7.25 -20.17 -3.93
N GLN A 401 -6.50 -21.27 -4.07
CA GLN A 401 -5.70 -21.81 -2.97
C GLN A 401 -4.64 -20.80 -2.50
N MET A 402 -3.94 -20.15 -3.42
CA MET A 402 -2.93 -19.12 -3.09
C MET A 402 -3.52 -17.97 -2.26
N LEU A 403 -4.75 -17.55 -2.59
CA LEU A 403 -5.45 -16.47 -1.90
C LEU A 403 -5.93 -16.86 -0.49
N THR A 404 -6.23 -18.14 -0.26
CA THR A 404 -6.91 -18.61 0.97
C THR A 404 -6.03 -19.39 1.93
N ASP A 405 -4.95 -20.01 1.44
CA ASP A 405 -4.03 -20.82 2.24
C ASP A 405 -3.31 -19.95 3.30
N PRO A 406 -3.39 -20.31 4.60
CA PRO A 406 -2.71 -19.59 5.67
C PRO A 406 -1.19 -19.47 5.51
N ASN A 407 -0.54 -20.41 4.82
CA ASN A 407 0.91 -20.37 4.57
C ASN A 407 1.29 -19.44 3.41
N GLN A 408 0.32 -19.07 2.59
CA GLN A 408 0.45 -18.19 1.43
C GLN A 408 -0.13 -16.81 1.76
N MET A 409 -1.12 -16.32 1.00
CA MET A 409 -1.68 -14.98 1.21
C MET A 409 -2.77 -14.95 2.28
N GLY A 410 -3.41 -16.10 2.56
CA GLY A 410 -4.61 -16.19 3.38
C GLY A 410 -4.47 -15.57 4.77
N SER A 411 -3.36 -15.82 5.47
CA SER A 411 -3.11 -15.23 6.79
C SER A 411 -2.30 -13.93 6.75
N ARG A 412 -1.56 -13.67 5.66
CA ARG A 412 -0.66 -12.51 5.56
C ARG A 412 -1.44 -11.22 5.34
N PHE A 413 -2.46 -11.26 4.49
CA PHE A 413 -3.35 -10.13 4.27
C PHE A 413 -4.40 -10.01 5.36
N LYS A 414 -4.76 -8.77 5.66
CA LYS A 414 -5.80 -8.38 6.60
C LYS A 414 -6.79 -7.45 5.93
N PHE A 415 -8.04 -7.60 6.32
CA PHE A 415 -9.19 -6.85 5.79
C PHE A 415 -9.80 -6.06 6.92
N LEU A 416 -9.88 -4.73 6.78
CA LEU A 416 -10.51 -3.81 7.73
C LEU A 416 -11.60 -3.03 7.01
N ALA A 417 -12.84 -3.15 7.49
CA ALA A 417 -13.96 -2.37 6.98
C ALA A 417 -14.27 -1.18 7.89
N MET A 418 -14.64 -0.05 7.29
CA MET A 418 -15.00 1.19 7.99
C MET A 418 -16.40 1.62 7.57
N PHE A 419 -17.21 1.98 8.56
CA PHE A 419 -18.59 2.44 8.39
C PHE A 419 -18.84 3.70 9.22
N PRO A 420 -19.79 4.57 8.82
CA PRO A 420 -20.25 5.67 9.67
C PRO A 420 -20.76 5.14 11.02
N GLY A 421 -20.37 5.76 12.14
CA GLY A 421 -20.70 5.28 13.48
C GLY A 421 -22.20 5.23 13.76
N VAL A 422 -22.99 6.08 13.08
CA VAL A 422 -24.46 6.09 13.14
C VAL A 422 -25.09 4.75 12.72
N VAL A 423 -24.39 3.92 11.93
CA VAL A 423 -24.88 2.60 11.51
C VAL A 423 -24.43 1.45 12.41
N ALA A 424 -23.66 1.70 13.47
CA ALA A 424 -23.10 0.65 14.34
C ALA A 424 -24.18 -0.29 14.91
N ALA A 425 -25.25 0.25 15.50
CA ALA A 425 -26.36 -0.55 16.04
C ALA A 425 -27.10 -1.37 14.96
N HIS A 426 -27.11 -0.87 13.72
CA HIS A 426 -27.67 -1.62 12.60
C HIS A 426 -26.77 -2.82 12.24
N LEU A 427 -25.45 -2.63 12.26
CA LEU A 427 -24.47 -3.68 11.96
C LEU A 427 -24.40 -4.76 13.05
N GLU A 428 -24.75 -4.44 14.30
CA GLU A 428 -24.93 -5.47 15.34
C GLU A 428 -26.10 -6.41 15.03
N LYS A 429 -27.21 -5.86 14.52
CA LYS A 429 -28.39 -6.64 14.11
C LYS A 429 -28.16 -7.38 12.79
N TYR A 430 -27.42 -6.77 11.87
CA TYR A 430 -27.10 -7.31 10.55
C TYR A 430 -25.58 -7.32 10.34
N PRO A 431 -24.88 -8.35 10.86
CA PRO A 431 -23.42 -8.42 10.85
C PRO A 431 -22.81 -8.23 9.46
N VAL A 432 -21.64 -7.60 9.42
CA VAL A 432 -20.88 -7.37 8.17
C VAL A 432 -20.43 -8.69 7.60
N ALA A 433 -20.79 -8.96 6.34
CA ALA A 433 -20.47 -10.23 5.71
C ALA A 433 -18.94 -10.39 5.57
N GLY A 434 -18.41 -11.59 5.81
CA GLY A 434 -16.98 -11.85 5.75
C GLY A 434 -16.19 -11.54 7.03
N PHE A 435 -16.79 -10.85 8.00
CA PHE A 435 -16.11 -10.38 9.23
C PHE A 435 -16.51 -11.13 10.52
N GLY A 436 -17.31 -12.19 10.40
CA GLY A 436 -17.83 -13.00 11.52
C GLY A 436 -17.12 -14.33 11.72
#